data_AF-A0A9D4PLK1-F1
#
_entry.id   AF-A0A9D4PLK1-F1
#
_cell.length_a   1.000
_cell.length_b   1.000
_cell.length_c   1.000
_cell.angle_alpha   90.00
_cell.angle_beta   90.00
_cell.angle_gamma   90.00
#
_symmetry.space_group_name_H-M   'P 1'
#
loop_
_entity.id
_entity.type
_entity.pdbx_description
1 polymer ?
#
loop_
_entity_poly.entity_id
_entity_poly.type
_entity_poly.pdbx_seq_one_letter_code
_entity_poly.pdbx_strand_id
1 'polypeptide(L)'
;MLYAFVVSRHGQRTPIMCCKMLPKNVPEDHGQLTREGHEQTFKLGLFLRVRYKRFLVADEPDQLLATHVRLQRYHRMFGLALTGNELWYAENVLGEVVETLSQKFEKGIERPDRLHVFSMSDSSVYSILKLLDTSYDDHPCFCASVIFEVFEDASKVKRVQVLLSTKTDEDPQLVATDKLKNPCELKEFLDFVRGILKS
;
A
#
# COMPACT_ATOMS: atom_id res chain seq x y z
N MET A 1 7.30 -7.20 -16.08
CA MET A 1 6.32 -6.64 -15.14
C MET A 1 5.07 -6.27 -15.90
N LEU A 2 3.90 -6.53 -15.34
CA LEU A 2 2.59 -6.40 -15.99
C LEU A 2 1.72 -5.35 -15.30
N TYR A 3 1.77 -5.27 -13.97
CA TYR A 3 0.98 -4.34 -13.18
C TYR A 3 1.63 -4.15 -11.80
N ALA A 4 1.44 -2.99 -11.18
CA ALA A 4 1.87 -2.77 -9.80
C ALA A 4 0.84 -1.97 -8.98
N PHE A 5 0.72 -2.29 -7.69
CA PHE A 5 0.03 -1.48 -6.70
C PHE A 5 1.01 -1.05 -5.62
N VAL A 6 0.89 0.18 -5.15
CA VAL A 6 1.70 0.73 -4.06
C VAL A 6 0.77 1.32 -3.02
N VAL A 7 0.74 0.75 -1.81
CA VAL A 7 -0.04 1.25 -0.69
C VAL A 7 0.92 1.89 0.30
N SER A 8 0.96 3.23 0.33
CA SER A 8 1.91 3.98 1.15
C SER A 8 1.23 4.67 2.32
N ARG A 9 1.87 4.60 3.49
CA ARG A 9 1.60 5.54 4.58
C ARG A 9 1.98 6.96 4.15
N HIS A 10 1.25 7.96 4.62
CA HIS A 10 1.65 9.36 4.48
C HIS A 10 3.04 9.63 5.12
N GLY A 11 3.70 10.72 4.70
CA GLY A 11 4.90 11.23 5.34
C GLY A 11 4.63 11.81 6.73
N GLN A 12 5.68 12.30 7.39
CA GLN A 12 5.58 12.92 8.71
C GLN A 12 4.60 14.09 8.74
N ARG A 13 3.81 14.15 9.81
CA ARG A 13 2.80 15.18 10.04
C ARG A 13 2.80 15.63 11.49
N THR A 14 2.25 16.81 11.74
CA THR A 14 2.02 17.31 13.08
C THR A 14 1.00 16.45 13.84
N PRO A 15 0.97 16.50 15.19
CA PRO A 15 -0.07 15.85 15.96
C PRO A 15 -1.46 16.22 15.45
N ILE A 16 -2.36 15.24 15.38
CA ILE A 16 -3.74 15.48 14.91
C ILE A 16 -4.50 16.42 15.84
N MET A 17 -4.26 16.27 17.14
CA MET A 17 -4.96 16.99 18.18
C MET A 17 -3.97 17.73 19.06
N CYS A 18 -4.38 18.88 19.55
CA CYS A 18 -3.63 19.62 20.55
C CYS A 18 -3.47 18.77 21.82
N CYS A 19 -2.25 18.56 22.27
CA CYS A 19 -1.97 17.96 23.56
C CYS A 19 -1.26 19.00 24.44
N LYS A 20 -1.81 19.29 25.62
CA LYS A 20 -1.20 20.26 26.55
C LYS A 20 0.19 19.83 27.02
N MET A 21 0.43 18.52 27.11
CA MET A 21 1.72 17.95 27.53
C MET A 21 2.73 17.83 26.39
N LEU A 22 2.27 17.82 25.14
CA LEU A 22 3.11 17.71 23.94
C LEU A 22 2.69 18.79 22.94
N PRO A 23 3.05 20.05 23.20
CA PRO A 23 2.74 21.14 22.29
C PRO A 23 3.47 20.96 20.96
N LYS A 24 2.81 21.38 19.88
CA LYS A 24 3.43 21.48 18.55
C LYS A 24 4.64 22.41 18.59
N ASN A 25 5.73 22.00 17.94
CA ASN A 25 6.98 22.78 17.81
C ASN A 25 7.27 23.25 16.38
N VAL A 26 6.35 23.05 15.43
CA VAL A 26 6.49 23.39 14.01
C VAL A 26 5.38 24.33 13.53
N PRO A 27 5.58 25.11 12.45
CA PRO A 27 4.60 26.12 12.03
C PRO A 27 3.30 25.52 11.48
N GLU A 28 3.34 24.35 10.86
CA GLU A 28 2.21 23.73 10.16
C GLU A 28 1.03 23.40 11.09
N ASP A 29 -0.21 23.53 10.63
CA ASP A 29 -1.40 23.23 11.46
C ASP A 29 -1.48 21.76 11.89
N HIS A 30 -2.32 21.46 12.88
CA HIS A 30 -2.51 20.10 13.39
C HIS A 30 -2.99 19.14 12.29
N GLY A 31 -2.40 17.95 12.26
CA GLY A 31 -2.65 16.91 11.25
C GLY A 31 -2.08 17.20 9.86
N GLN A 32 -1.39 18.32 9.64
CA GLN A 32 -0.75 18.67 8.37
C GLN A 32 0.62 18.04 8.21
N LEU A 33 1.00 17.75 6.96
CA LEU A 33 2.32 17.25 6.61
C LEU A 33 3.37 18.31 6.97
N THR A 34 4.47 17.89 7.60
CA THR A 34 5.59 18.80 7.88
C THR A 34 6.49 18.92 6.66
N ARG A 35 7.40 19.91 6.64
CA ARG A 35 8.50 19.95 5.66
C ARG A 35 9.22 18.60 5.50
N GLU A 36 9.51 17.92 6.61
CA GLU A 36 10.13 16.59 6.58
C GLU A 36 9.23 15.56 5.89
N GLY A 37 7.92 15.58 6.15
CA GLY A 37 6.97 14.68 5.47
C GLY A 37 6.86 14.93 3.97
N HIS A 38 6.98 16.20 3.53
CA HIS A 38 7.09 16.53 2.11
C HIS A 38 8.38 15.96 1.49
N GLU A 39 9.51 16.09 2.18
CA GLU A 39 10.80 15.53 1.73
C GLU A 39 10.76 13.99 1.68
N GLN A 40 10.15 13.33 2.66
CA GLN A 40 9.94 11.87 2.67
C GLN A 40 9.07 11.42 1.48
N THR A 41 7.95 12.11 1.23
CA THR A 41 7.05 11.80 0.10
C THR A 41 7.75 12.02 -1.25
N PHE A 42 8.58 13.06 -1.35
CA PHE A 42 9.40 13.32 -2.54
C PHE A 42 10.42 12.19 -2.78
N LYS A 43 11.11 11.74 -1.74
CA LYS A 43 12.03 10.59 -1.82
C LYS A 43 11.31 9.31 -2.23
N LEU A 44 10.12 9.06 -1.72
CA LEU A 44 9.28 7.94 -2.16
C LEU A 44 8.97 8.05 -3.66
N GLY A 45 8.59 9.23 -4.15
CA GLY A 45 8.37 9.47 -5.57
C GLY A 45 9.62 9.19 -6.42
N LEU A 46 10.80 9.60 -5.97
CA LEU A 46 12.08 9.30 -6.62
C LEU A 46 12.36 7.78 -6.65
N PHE A 47 12.15 7.10 -5.54
CA PHE A 47 12.30 5.66 -5.42
C PHE A 47 11.40 4.93 -6.44
N LEU A 48 10.10 5.26 -6.48
CA LEU A 48 9.15 4.66 -7.41
C LEU A 48 9.51 4.96 -8.87
N ARG A 49 9.97 6.19 -9.16
CA ARG A 49 10.43 6.58 -10.49
C ARG A 49 11.62 5.74 -10.96
N VAL A 50 12.59 5.49 -10.08
CA VAL A 50 13.75 4.66 -10.40
C VAL A 50 13.33 3.20 -10.60
N ARG A 51 12.55 2.65 -9.65
CA ARG A 51 12.08 1.27 -9.68
C ARG A 51 11.27 0.93 -10.92
N TYR A 52 10.37 1.84 -11.31
CA TYR A 52 9.46 1.65 -12.43
C TYR A 52 9.91 2.33 -13.73
N LYS A 53 11.15 2.82 -13.82
CA LYS A 53 11.67 3.55 -14.99
C LYS A 53 11.53 2.81 -16.33
N ARG A 54 11.65 1.48 -16.31
CA ARG A 54 11.51 0.62 -17.51
C ARG A 54 10.07 0.17 -17.77
N PHE A 55 9.18 0.41 -16.82
CA PHE A 55 7.79 -0.06 -16.82
C PHE A 55 6.79 1.06 -17.15
N LEU A 56 7.04 2.26 -16.61
CA LEU A 56 6.30 3.48 -16.89
C LEU A 56 7.01 4.28 -17.99
N VAL A 57 6.24 4.79 -18.94
CA VAL A 57 6.72 5.64 -20.02
C VAL A 57 6.47 7.09 -19.61
N ALA A 58 7.50 7.94 -19.76
CA ALA A 58 7.33 9.36 -19.47
C ALA A 58 6.29 9.98 -20.40
N ASP A 59 5.44 10.85 -19.84
CA ASP A 59 4.43 11.64 -20.56
C ASP A 59 3.29 10.84 -21.22
N GLU A 60 3.18 9.53 -20.94
CA GLU A 60 2.00 8.75 -21.36
C GLU A 60 0.85 8.96 -20.36
N PRO A 61 -0.29 9.54 -20.79
CA PRO A 61 -1.42 9.77 -19.90
C PRO A 61 -2.02 8.43 -19.42
N ASP A 62 -2.72 8.47 -18.30
CA ASP A 62 -3.53 7.36 -17.76
C ASP A 62 -2.76 6.09 -17.31
N GLN A 63 -1.42 6.07 -17.38
CA GLN A 63 -0.63 4.94 -16.86
C GLN A 63 -0.60 4.83 -15.33
N LEU A 64 -0.85 5.95 -14.64
CA LEU A 64 -0.80 6.07 -13.19
C LEU A 64 -2.17 6.44 -12.63
N LEU A 65 -2.71 5.56 -11.79
CA LEU A 65 -3.86 5.87 -10.94
C LEU A 65 -3.35 6.27 -9.56
N ALA A 66 -3.80 7.40 -9.04
CA ALA A 66 -3.48 7.86 -7.70
C ALA A 66 -4.77 8.04 -6.89
N THR A 67 -4.94 7.22 -5.85
CA THR A 67 -6.10 7.28 -4.96
C THR A 67 -5.65 7.72 -3.58
N HIS A 68 -6.34 8.69 -3.00
CA HIS A 68 -6.14 9.09 -1.61
C HIS A 68 -7.44 8.89 -0.84
N VAL A 69 -7.38 8.20 0.30
CA VAL A 69 -8.58 8.04 1.14
C VAL A 69 -8.68 9.20 2.12
N ARG A 70 -9.75 10.01 2.02
CA ARG A 70 -10.11 11.02 3.02
C ARG A 70 -10.71 10.35 4.26
N LEU A 71 -9.89 9.80 5.15
CA LEU A 71 -10.37 9.31 6.45
C LEU A 71 -10.51 10.48 7.44
N GLN A 72 -11.64 11.18 7.43
CA GLN A 72 -11.96 12.24 8.40
C GLN A 72 -12.49 11.74 9.77
N ARG A 73 -12.46 10.43 10.08
CA ARG A 73 -13.16 9.88 11.28
C ARG A 73 -12.26 9.09 12.23
N TYR A 74 -11.15 9.67 12.71
CA TYR A 74 -10.10 8.97 13.48
C TYR A 74 -10.51 8.40 14.86
N HIS A 75 -11.48 8.99 15.57
CA HIS A 75 -11.87 8.50 16.91
C HIS A 75 -12.52 7.11 16.90
N ARG A 76 -13.37 6.83 15.90
CA ARG A 76 -13.99 5.49 15.76
C ARG A 76 -12.96 4.45 15.30
N MET A 77 -11.97 4.90 14.55
CA MET A 77 -10.90 4.10 13.96
C MET A 77 -9.97 3.53 15.00
N PHE A 78 -9.46 4.36 15.92
CA PHE A 78 -8.58 3.87 17.00
C PHE A 78 -9.25 2.77 17.85
N GLY A 79 -10.54 2.90 18.14
CA GLY A 79 -11.32 1.86 18.83
C GLY A 79 -11.51 0.58 18.01
N LEU A 80 -11.56 0.67 16.68
CA LEU A 80 -11.63 -0.49 15.78
C LEU A 80 -10.29 -1.21 15.65
N ALA A 81 -9.18 -0.47 15.63
CA ALA A 81 -7.83 -1.06 15.63
C ALA A 81 -7.57 -1.85 16.93
N LEU A 82 -8.04 -1.34 18.07
CA LEU A 82 -7.91 -2.03 19.37
C LEU A 82 -8.81 -3.27 19.51
N THR A 83 -9.82 -3.41 18.66
CA THR A 83 -10.75 -4.56 18.68
C THR A 83 -10.45 -5.60 17.61
N GLY A 84 -9.33 -5.47 16.87
CA GLY A 84 -8.95 -6.42 15.83
C GLY A 84 -9.85 -6.36 14.59
N ASN A 85 -10.20 -5.14 14.15
CA ASN A 85 -10.95 -4.92 12.91
C ASN A 85 -10.02 -4.59 11.72
N GLU A 86 -8.91 -5.32 11.55
CA GLU A 86 -7.96 -5.11 10.45
C GLU A 86 -8.63 -5.24 9.09
N LEU A 87 -9.61 -6.14 8.96
CA LEU A 87 -10.36 -6.33 7.72
C LEU A 87 -10.97 -5.02 7.22
N TRP A 88 -11.61 -4.25 8.09
CA TRP A 88 -12.26 -2.98 7.71
C TRP A 88 -11.27 -1.96 7.09
N TYR A 89 -10.04 -1.93 7.59
CA TYR A 89 -9.00 -1.02 7.11
C TYR A 89 -8.40 -1.43 5.77
N ALA A 90 -8.35 -2.74 5.51
CA ALA A 90 -7.73 -3.31 4.33
C ALA A 90 -8.73 -3.62 3.22
N GLU A 91 -10.00 -3.87 3.54
CA GLU A 91 -11.05 -4.35 2.63
C GLU A 91 -11.17 -3.48 1.38
N ASN A 92 -11.20 -2.15 1.54
CA ASN A 92 -11.31 -1.24 0.40
C ASN A 92 -10.11 -1.36 -0.56
N VAL A 93 -8.89 -1.49 -0.01
CA VAL A 93 -7.67 -1.54 -0.82
C VAL A 93 -7.48 -2.93 -1.42
N LEU A 94 -7.60 -3.98 -0.62
CA LEU A 94 -7.50 -5.37 -1.07
C LEU A 94 -8.62 -5.73 -2.04
N GLY A 95 -9.83 -5.22 -1.81
CA GLY A 95 -10.96 -5.36 -2.72
C GLY A 95 -10.68 -4.71 -4.08
N GLU A 96 -10.15 -3.49 -4.10
CA GLU A 96 -9.75 -2.81 -5.34
C GLU A 96 -8.61 -3.55 -6.07
N VAL A 97 -7.63 -4.07 -5.32
CA VAL A 97 -6.55 -4.91 -5.87
C VAL A 97 -7.13 -6.15 -6.53
N VAL A 98 -7.99 -6.89 -5.84
CA VAL A 98 -8.62 -8.11 -6.37
C VAL A 98 -9.48 -7.78 -7.58
N GLU A 99 -10.33 -6.77 -7.52
CA GLU A 99 -11.22 -6.43 -8.64
C GLU A 99 -10.42 -6.00 -9.87
N THR A 100 -9.42 -5.13 -9.70
CA THR A 100 -8.56 -4.67 -10.81
C THR A 100 -7.80 -5.83 -11.45
N LEU A 101 -7.21 -6.71 -10.64
CA LEU A 101 -6.49 -7.88 -11.13
C LEU A 101 -7.44 -8.89 -11.81
N SER A 102 -8.64 -9.09 -11.27
CA SER A 102 -9.65 -9.97 -11.85
C SER A 102 -10.13 -9.44 -13.21
N GLN A 103 -10.42 -8.13 -13.29
CA GLN A 103 -10.80 -7.48 -14.55
C GLN A 103 -9.70 -7.61 -15.60
N LYS A 104 -8.45 -7.30 -15.25
CA LYS A 104 -7.34 -7.25 -16.20
C LYS A 104 -6.85 -8.63 -16.62
N PHE A 105 -6.76 -9.58 -15.69
CA PHE A 105 -6.09 -10.86 -15.93
C PHE A 105 -7.02 -12.07 -16.04
N GLU A 106 -8.20 -12.06 -15.42
CA GLU A 106 -9.20 -13.13 -15.58
C GLU A 106 -10.21 -12.80 -16.68
N LYS A 107 -10.75 -11.57 -16.70
CA LYS A 107 -11.76 -11.13 -17.67
C LYS A 107 -11.16 -10.56 -18.97
N GLY A 108 -9.85 -10.27 -18.98
CA GLY A 108 -9.15 -9.74 -20.15
C GLY A 108 -9.56 -8.30 -20.52
N ILE A 109 -10.06 -7.52 -19.56
CA ILE A 109 -10.42 -6.12 -19.78
C ILE A 109 -9.13 -5.30 -19.89
N GLU A 110 -8.92 -4.68 -21.05
CA GLU A 110 -7.80 -3.77 -21.23
C GLU A 110 -7.98 -2.51 -20.37
N ARG A 111 -6.90 -2.15 -19.69
CA ARG A 111 -6.82 -0.96 -18.84
C ARG A 111 -5.52 -0.22 -19.15
N PRO A 112 -5.57 1.09 -19.44
CA PRO A 112 -4.37 1.89 -19.75
C PRO A 112 -3.46 2.02 -18.53
N ASP A 113 -4.03 1.95 -17.33
CA ASP A 113 -3.29 1.97 -16.07
C ASP A 113 -2.32 0.78 -15.94
N ARG A 114 -1.15 1.09 -15.40
CA ARG A 114 -0.05 0.14 -15.16
C ARG A 114 0.39 0.14 -13.70
N LEU A 115 0.27 1.30 -13.04
CA LEU A 115 0.59 1.49 -11.64
C LEU A 115 -0.58 2.18 -10.93
N HIS A 116 -0.97 1.64 -9.78
CA HIS A 116 -1.93 2.27 -8.89
C HIS A 116 -1.28 2.58 -7.54
N VAL A 117 -1.27 3.84 -7.14
CA VAL A 117 -0.72 4.30 -5.87
C VAL A 117 -1.85 4.72 -4.95
N PHE A 118 -1.93 4.10 -3.77
CA PHE A 118 -2.82 4.45 -2.67
C PHE A 118 -2.05 5.21 -1.60
N SER A 119 -2.51 6.42 -1.29
CA SER A 119 -2.06 7.18 -0.12
C SER A 119 -2.99 6.94 1.06
N MET A 120 -2.48 6.24 2.08
CA MET A 120 -3.23 5.72 3.22
C MET A 120 -2.57 6.08 4.57
N SER A 121 -3.14 5.61 5.67
CA SER A 121 -2.56 5.73 7.02
C SER A 121 -1.72 4.50 7.40
N ASP A 122 -1.04 4.60 8.53
CA ASP A 122 -0.34 3.47 9.19
C ASP A 122 -1.28 2.29 9.43
N SER A 123 -2.49 2.54 9.93
CA SER A 123 -3.46 1.49 10.21
C SER A 123 -3.77 0.66 8.95
N SER A 124 -3.93 1.28 7.78
CA SER A 124 -4.17 0.53 6.54
C SER A 124 -2.99 -0.34 6.13
N VAL A 125 -1.77 0.19 6.22
CA VAL A 125 -0.55 -0.57 5.91
C VAL A 125 -0.39 -1.74 6.89
N TYR A 126 -0.53 -1.46 8.19
CA TYR A 126 -0.48 -2.47 9.25
C TYR A 126 -1.53 -3.56 9.03
N SER A 127 -2.79 -3.17 8.78
CA SER A 127 -3.88 -4.13 8.60
C SER A 127 -3.70 -5.01 7.38
N ILE A 128 -3.18 -4.47 6.26
CA ILE A 128 -2.83 -5.29 5.09
C ILE A 128 -1.77 -6.32 5.49
N LEU A 129 -0.69 -5.89 6.14
CA LEU A 129 0.39 -6.80 6.56
C LEU A 129 -0.10 -7.85 7.56
N LYS A 130 -0.92 -7.46 8.54
CA LYS A 130 -1.50 -8.35 9.56
C LYS A 130 -2.44 -9.41 8.98
N LEU A 131 -3.19 -9.07 7.94
CA LEU A 131 -4.09 -10.02 7.26
C LEU A 131 -3.32 -10.98 6.36
N LEU A 132 -2.18 -10.55 5.80
CA LEU A 132 -1.30 -11.39 5.00
C LEU A 132 -0.45 -12.32 5.88
N ASP A 133 0.00 -11.81 7.03
CA ASP A 133 0.81 -12.49 8.04
C ASP A 133 0.29 -12.13 9.44
N THR A 134 -0.38 -13.09 10.07
CA THR A 134 -0.96 -12.92 11.41
C THR A 134 0.09 -12.70 12.49
N SER A 135 1.35 -13.05 12.23
CA SER A 135 2.47 -12.81 13.15
C SER A 135 3.05 -11.39 13.07
N TYR A 136 2.72 -10.63 12.02
CA TYR A 136 3.19 -9.25 11.87
C TYR A 136 2.70 -8.36 13.02
N ASP A 137 3.59 -7.64 13.69
CA ASP A 137 3.24 -6.78 14.84
C ASP A 137 3.98 -5.42 14.83
N ASP A 138 4.66 -5.11 13.72
CA ASP A 138 5.46 -3.90 13.61
C ASP A 138 4.63 -2.68 13.20
N HIS A 139 4.93 -1.53 13.81
CA HIS A 139 4.32 -0.26 13.42
C HIS A 139 4.98 0.29 12.13
N PRO A 140 4.23 0.47 11.03
CA PRO A 140 4.81 0.96 9.78
C PRO A 140 5.37 2.37 9.92
N CYS A 141 6.62 2.61 9.53
CA CYS A 141 7.25 3.93 9.53
C CYS A 141 6.59 4.90 8.52
N PHE A 142 6.89 6.21 8.61
CA PHE A 142 6.42 7.19 7.60
C PHE A 142 6.89 6.79 6.21
N CYS A 143 6.00 6.94 5.21
CA CYS A 143 6.21 6.47 3.84
C CYS A 143 6.48 4.97 3.67
N ALA A 144 6.29 4.14 4.72
CA ALA A 144 6.31 2.70 4.55
C ALA A 144 5.25 2.26 3.53
N SER A 145 5.66 1.42 2.60
CA SER A 145 4.85 1.07 1.43
C SER A 145 4.76 -0.45 1.25
N VAL A 146 3.54 -0.97 1.15
CA VAL A 146 3.29 -2.33 0.66
C VAL A 146 3.15 -2.27 -0.85
N ILE A 147 3.94 -3.08 -1.55
CA ILE A 147 3.99 -3.08 -3.00
C ILE A 147 3.56 -4.46 -3.50
N PHE A 148 2.55 -4.49 -4.36
CA PHE A 148 2.12 -5.68 -5.06
C PHE A 148 2.61 -5.59 -6.49
N GLU A 149 3.47 -6.50 -6.92
CA GLU A 149 3.98 -6.52 -8.29
C GLU A 149 3.52 -7.77 -9.01
N VAL A 150 2.85 -7.58 -10.14
CA VAL A 150 2.44 -8.66 -11.03
C VAL A 150 3.45 -8.73 -12.18
N PHE A 151 4.00 -9.91 -12.40
CA PHE A 151 4.97 -10.14 -13.46
C PHE A 151 4.75 -11.51 -14.10
N GLU A 152 5.32 -11.67 -15.29
CA GLU A 152 5.36 -12.95 -15.98
C GLU A 152 6.77 -13.53 -15.77
N ASP A 153 6.85 -14.78 -15.33
CA ASP A 153 8.12 -15.48 -15.18
C ASP A 153 8.65 -16.01 -16.52
N ALA A 154 9.85 -16.61 -16.50
CA ALA A 154 10.45 -17.20 -17.70
C ALA A 154 9.60 -18.32 -18.32
N SER A 155 8.74 -18.95 -17.52
CA SER A 155 7.83 -20.03 -17.90
C SER A 155 6.48 -19.51 -18.40
N LYS A 156 6.32 -18.19 -18.62
CA LYS A 156 5.07 -17.56 -19.06
C LYS A 156 3.93 -17.65 -18.05
N VAL A 157 4.23 -17.93 -16.78
CA VAL A 157 3.26 -17.95 -15.70
C VAL A 157 3.20 -16.58 -15.04
N LYS A 158 1.98 -16.07 -14.86
CA LYS A 158 1.72 -14.80 -14.16
C LYS A 158 1.84 -15.03 -12.65
N ARG A 159 2.74 -14.29 -12.01
CA ARG A 159 3.01 -14.34 -10.58
C ARG A 159 2.81 -12.99 -9.92
N VAL A 160 2.55 -13.03 -8.62
CA VAL A 160 2.47 -11.88 -7.74
C VAL A 160 3.53 -12.00 -6.67
N GLN A 161 4.21 -10.90 -6.40
CA GLN A 161 5.01 -10.75 -5.19
C GLN A 161 4.52 -9.57 -4.37
N VAL A 162 4.57 -9.72 -3.05
CA VAL A 162 4.24 -8.67 -2.08
C VAL A 162 5.51 -8.23 -1.39
N LEU A 163 5.80 -6.94 -1.42
CA LEU A 163 7.01 -6.37 -0.87
C LEU A 163 6.66 -5.31 0.18
N LEU A 164 7.49 -5.18 1.20
CA LEU A 164 7.44 -4.11 2.18
C LEU A 164 8.69 -3.24 2.02
N SER A 165 8.48 -1.97 1.70
CA SER A 165 9.50 -0.93 1.77
C SER A 165 9.31 -0.15 3.05
N THR A 166 10.26 -0.24 3.97
CA THR A 166 10.27 0.55 5.22
C THR A 166 11.12 1.82 5.09
N LYS A 167 12.08 1.81 4.15
CA LYS A 167 12.95 2.95 3.81
C LYS A 167 13.08 3.05 2.29
N THR A 168 13.16 4.28 1.79
CA THR A 168 13.26 4.57 0.35
C THR A 168 14.63 4.30 -0.24
N ASP A 169 15.66 4.14 0.60
CA ASP A 169 17.06 3.97 0.20
C ASP A 169 17.51 2.49 0.23
N GLU A 170 16.62 1.59 0.64
CA GLU A 170 16.86 0.14 0.74
C GLU A 170 15.92 -0.62 -0.20
N ASP A 171 16.36 -1.79 -0.67
CA ASP A 171 15.51 -2.65 -1.47
C ASP A 171 14.33 -3.18 -0.64
N PRO A 172 13.09 -3.15 -1.18
CA PRO A 172 11.93 -3.70 -0.50
C PRO A 172 12.10 -5.20 -0.20
N GLN A 173 11.67 -5.62 0.97
CA GLN A 173 11.76 -7.00 1.43
C GLN A 173 10.48 -7.77 1.11
N LEU A 174 10.59 -9.07 0.84
CA LEU A 174 9.40 -9.92 0.65
C LEU A 174 8.60 -10.00 1.95
N VAL A 175 7.29 -9.76 1.86
CA VAL A 175 6.37 -9.90 2.97
C VAL A 175 6.18 -11.39 3.25
N ALA A 176 6.34 -11.80 4.51
CA ALA A 176 5.95 -13.13 4.93
C ALA A 176 4.43 -13.29 4.78
N THR A 177 3.98 -14.51 4.46
CA THR A 177 2.55 -14.79 4.29
C THR A 177 2.25 -16.15 4.92
N ASP A 178 1.21 -16.23 5.75
CA ASP A 178 0.95 -17.43 6.57
C ASP A 178 0.67 -18.69 5.74
N LYS A 179 -0.17 -18.54 4.72
CA LYS A 179 -0.77 -19.65 3.97
C LYS A 179 -0.39 -19.66 2.48
N LEU A 180 0.45 -18.71 2.08
CA LEU A 180 0.81 -18.49 0.69
C LEU A 180 2.33 -18.39 0.58
N LYS A 181 2.90 -18.83 -0.54
CA LYS A 181 4.31 -18.55 -0.83
C LYS A 181 4.42 -17.17 -1.45
N ASN A 182 5.51 -16.47 -1.21
CA ASN A 182 5.76 -15.18 -1.82
C ASN A 182 7.16 -15.20 -2.48
N PRO A 183 7.27 -15.13 -3.83
CA PRO A 183 6.19 -14.96 -4.82
C PRO A 183 5.29 -16.19 -5.04
N CYS A 184 4.03 -15.98 -5.46
CA CYS A 184 3.03 -17.02 -5.79
C CYS A 184 2.41 -16.81 -7.18
N GLU A 185 1.65 -17.80 -7.64
CA GLU A 185 0.84 -17.63 -8.85
C GLU A 185 -0.30 -16.63 -8.63
N LEU A 186 -0.63 -15.86 -9.67
CA LEU A 186 -1.66 -14.82 -9.59
C LEU A 186 -3.02 -15.38 -9.15
N LYS A 187 -3.39 -16.57 -9.63
CA LYS A 187 -4.67 -17.20 -9.28
C LYS A 187 -4.71 -17.57 -7.79
N GLU A 188 -3.65 -18.18 -7.28
CA GLU A 188 -3.54 -18.54 -5.85
C GLU A 188 -3.61 -17.30 -4.95
N PHE A 189 -2.95 -16.21 -5.36
CA PHE A 189 -3.02 -14.92 -4.67
C PHE A 189 -4.44 -14.36 -4.61
N LEU A 190 -5.16 -14.33 -5.74
CA LEU A 190 -6.53 -13.83 -5.79
C LEU A 190 -7.46 -14.67 -4.92
N ASP A 191 -7.35 -15.99 -4.96
CA ASP A 191 -8.17 -16.88 -4.14
C ASP A 191 -7.87 -16.72 -2.65
N PHE A 192 -6.60 -16.52 -2.27
CA PHE A 192 -6.20 -16.22 -0.90
C PHE A 192 -6.81 -14.90 -0.40
N VAL A 193 -6.66 -13.80 -1.15
CA VAL A 193 -7.20 -12.50 -0.74
C VAL A 193 -8.73 -12.50 -0.73
N ARG A 194 -9.38 -13.16 -1.69
CA ARG A 194 -10.85 -13.37 -1.68
C ARG A 194 -11.30 -14.16 -0.44
N GLY A 195 -10.49 -15.08 0.05
CA GLY A 195 -10.73 -15.82 1.29
C GLY A 195 -10.71 -14.90 2.51
N ILE A 196 -9.74 -13.99 2.58
CA ILE A 196 -9.65 -12.96 3.63
C ILE A 196 -10.86 -12.02 3.59
N LEU A 197 -11.25 -11.55 2.41
CA LEU A 197 -12.35 -10.59 2.25
C LEU A 197 -13.75 -11.17 2.54
N LYS A 198 -13.87 -12.49 2.64
CA LYS A 198 -15.14 -13.17 2.94
C LYS A 198 -15.27 -13.63 4.39
N SER A 199 -14.20 -13.54 5.19
CA SER A 199 -14.20 -13.95 6.61
C SER A 199 -14.86 -12.92 7.49
#